data_AF-A0A7K2Y2I4-F1
#
_entry.id   AF-A0A7K2Y2I4-F1
#
_cell.length_a   1.000
_cell.length_b   1.000
_cell.length_c   1.000
_cell.angle_alpha   90.00
_cell.angle_beta   90.00
_cell.angle_gamma   90.00
#
_symmetry.space_group_name_H-M   'P 1'
#
loop_
_entity.id
_entity.type
_entity.pdbx_description
1 polymer ?
#
loop_
_entity_poly.entity_id
_entity_poly.type
_entity_poly.pdbx_seq_one_letter_code
_entity_poly.pdbx_strand_id
1 'polypeptide(L)'
;MTSSSSARPSRRPTRGRGAAQGRPKSGAGRQKSAPVARPQEFTMPEPIAPALPPVESFGDMDMPEALLKTLAAQGVTEPFPIQAATLPNSLAGRDLLGRGRTGSGKTLAFGLALLARTAGRRAQPKAPLALVLVPTRELAQQVTDALAPYATAVNLRIATVVGGMSINRQSGALRRGAEVLVATPGRLKDLIDRGDADLSQVSITVLDEADQM
;
A
#
# COMPACT_ATOMS: atom_id res chain seq x y z
N MET A 1 -49.58 -24.81 -35.80
CA MET A 1 -49.59 -25.92 -36.78
C MET A 1 -49.34 -27.23 -36.04
N THR A 2 -49.58 -28.37 -36.69
CA THR A 2 -49.95 -29.64 -36.01
C THR A 2 -48.82 -30.65 -35.79
N SER A 3 -49.14 -31.66 -35.00
CA SER A 3 -48.30 -32.72 -34.41
C SER A 3 -48.02 -33.93 -35.33
N SER A 4 -47.06 -34.77 -34.90
CA SER A 4 -46.83 -36.18 -35.31
C SER A 4 -46.29 -36.40 -36.75
N SER A 5 -45.79 -37.56 -37.17
CA SER A 5 -45.64 -38.92 -36.57
C SER A 5 -44.48 -39.67 -37.30
N SER A 6 -43.52 -40.33 -36.63
CA SER A 6 -43.49 -41.77 -36.25
C SER A 6 -42.88 -42.75 -37.30
N ALA A 7 -42.69 -44.02 -36.87
CA ALA A 7 -42.42 -45.26 -37.63
C ALA A 7 -40.99 -45.60 -38.15
N ARG A 8 -40.31 -46.45 -37.36
CA ARG A 8 -39.29 -47.47 -37.76
C ARG A 8 -39.98 -48.66 -38.48
N PRO A 9 -39.29 -49.57 -39.22
CA PRO A 9 -38.96 -50.89 -38.61
C PRO A 9 -37.83 -51.78 -39.20
N SER A 10 -37.12 -52.50 -38.31
CA SER A 10 -36.54 -53.86 -38.52
C SER A 10 -35.35 -54.05 -39.54
N ARG A 11 -34.61 -55.18 -39.60
CA ARG A 11 -34.73 -56.51 -38.95
C ARG A 11 -33.35 -57.22 -38.72
N ARG A 12 -33.33 -58.25 -37.85
CA ARG A 12 -32.23 -59.21 -37.49
C ARG A 12 -31.90 -60.22 -38.62
N PRO A 13 -30.90 -61.16 -38.52
CA PRO A 13 -30.09 -61.65 -37.37
C PRO A 13 -28.54 -61.48 -37.60
N THR A 14 -27.51 -62.28 -37.22
CA THR A 14 -27.36 -63.66 -36.65
C THR A 14 -26.01 -63.91 -35.91
N ARG A 15 -26.05 -64.83 -34.92
CA ARG A 15 -25.02 -65.65 -34.20
C ARG A 15 -23.51 -65.61 -34.55
N GLY A 16 -22.70 -65.53 -33.49
CA GLY A 16 -21.41 -66.22 -33.30
C GLY A 16 -21.26 -66.72 -31.83
N ARG A 17 -20.48 -67.78 -31.56
CA ARG A 17 -20.22 -68.34 -30.21
C ARG A 17 -18.75 -68.17 -29.84
N GLY A 18 -18.41 -67.97 -28.56
CA GLY A 18 -17.03 -68.17 -28.09
C GLY A 18 -16.71 -67.68 -26.67
N ALA A 19 -16.56 -68.64 -25.74
CA ALA A 19 -15.77 -68.61 -24.48
C ALA A 19 -15.93 -67.44 -23.47
N ALA A 20 -15.51 -67.70 -22.23
CA ALA A 20 -15.44 -66.71 -21.15
C ALA A 20 -14.16 -66.88 -20.35
N GLN A 21 -13.53 -65.78 -19.92
CA GLN A 21 -12.70 -65.67 -18.71
C GLN A 21 -12.25 -64.21 -18.47
N GLY A 22 -11.86 -63.88 -17.23
CA GLY A 22 -11.15 -62.64 -16.89
C GLY A 22 -12.02 -61.44 -16.48
N ARG A 23 -12.25 -61.25 -15.16
CA ARG A 23 -12.62 -59.94 -14.59
C ARG A 23 -11.34 -59.25 -14.07
N PRO A 24 -10.84 -58.17 -14.69
CA PRO A 24 -9.93 -57.27 -13.99
C PRO A 24 -10.71 -56.53 -12.89
N LYS A 25 -10.21 -56.51 -11.66
CA LYS A 25 -10.79 -55.71 -10.58
C LYS A 25 -10.42 -54.24 -10.81
N SER A 26 -11.39 -53.34 -10.70
CA SER A 26 -11.16 -51.89 -10.71
C SER A 26 -10.39 -51.48 -9.46
N GLY A 27 -9.08 -51.27 -9.59
CA GLY A 27 -8.25 -50.70 -8.54
C GLY A 27 -8.64 -49.25 -8.30
N ALA A 28 -9.42 -48.99 -7.25
CA ALA A 28 -9.78 -47.64 -6.83
C ALA A 28 -8.55 -46.92 -6.27
N GLY A 29 -7.75 -46.32 -7.17
CA GLY A 29 -6.58 -45.52 -6.85
C GLY A 29 -6.97 -44.28 -6.06
N ARG A 30 -7.03 -44.41 -4.72
CA ARG A 30 -7.31 -43.34 -3.77
C ARG A 30 -6.24 -42.27 -3.89
N GLN A 31 -6.45 -41.28 -4.76
CA GLN A 31 -5.63 -40.08 -4.84
C GLN A 31 -5.54 -39.47 -3.44
N LYS A 32 -4.33 -39.46 -2.88
CA LYS A 32 -4.05 -38.70 -1.68
C LYS A 32 -4.11 -37.24 -2.07
N SER A 33 -5.14 -36.53 -1.62
CA SER A 33 -5.14 -35.07 -1.64
C SER A 33 -3.85 -34.60 -0.94
N ALA A 34 -3.06 -33.78 -1.64
CA ALA A 34 -1.94 -33.11 -1.00
C ALA A 34 -2.46 -32.27 0.17
N PRO A 35 -1.76 -32.21 1.31
CA PRO A 35 -2.18 -31.34 2.40
C PRO A 35 -2.21 -29.90 1.89
N VAL A 36 -3.34 -29.23 2.06
CA VAL A 36 -3.42 -27.78 1.84
C VAL A 36 -2.36 -27.15 2.74
N ALA A 37 -1.45 -26.37 2.14
CA ALA A 37 -0.47 -25.63 2.90
C ALA A 37 -1.21 -24.76 3.91
N ARG A 38 -0.90 -24.91 5.21
CA ARG A 38 -1.47 -24.05 6.24
C ARG A 38 -1.11 -22.60 5.88
N PRO A 39 -2.03 -21.63 6.08
CA PRO A 39 -1.64 -20.22 6.02
C PRO A 39 -0.38 -20.01 6.84
N GLN A 40 0.63 -19.36 6.29
CA GLN A 40 1.84 -19.04 7.04
C GLN A 40 1.42 -18.12 8.18
N GLU A 41 1.57 -18.61 9.41
CA GLU A 41 1.20 -17.91 10.62
C GLU A 41 2.05 -16.64 10.72
N PHE A 42 1.39 -15.47 10.73
CA PHE A 42 2.06 -14.18 10.56
C PHE A 42 3.00 -13.92 11.74
N THR A 43 4.27 -14.27 11.57
CA THR A 43 5.31 -14.12 12.57
C THR A 43 5.71 -12.65 12.59
N MET A 44 5.51 -11.99 13.74
CA MET A 44 5.98 -10.63 13.94
C MET A 44 7.50 -10.59 13.73
N PRO A 45 8.03 -9.66 12.92
CA PRO A 45 9.47 -9.55 12.72
C PRO A 45 10.16 -9.15 14.03
N GLU A 46 11.24 -9.85 14.39
CA GLU A 46 12.04 -9.48 15.56
C GLU A 46 12.76 -8.13 15.31
N PRO A 47 12.70 -7.16 16.24
CA PRO A 47 13.38 -5.88 16.06
C PRO A 47 14.90 -6.04 15.98
N ILE A 48 15.49 -5.58 14.87
CA ILE A 48 16.94 -5.62 14.62
C ILE A 48 17.74 -4.82 15.67
N ALA A 49 17.10 -3.83 16.31
CA ALA A 49 17.64 -3.09 17.44
C ALA A 49 16.51 -2.69 18.41
N PRO A 50 16.81 -2.45 19.71
CA PRO A 50 15.85 -1.86 20.64
C PRO A 50 15.36 -0.51 20.13
N ALA A 51 14.05 -0.26 20.28
CA ALA A 51 13.45 1.02 19.95
C ALA A 51 14.09 2.16 20.79
N LEU A 52 14.29 3.32 20.17
CA LEU A 52 14.62 4.54 20.90
C LEU A 52 13.47 4.91 21.84
N PRO A 53 13.76 5.45 23.04
CA PRO A 53 12.75 5.78 24.03
C PRO A 53 11.79 6.87 23.50
N PRO A 54 10.53 6.90 23.98
CA PRO A 54 9.65 8.03 23.73
C PRO A 54 10.22 9.34 24.30
N VAL A 55 9.87 10.46 23.67
CA VAL A 55 10.22 11.82 24.13
C VAL A 55 8.99 12.56 24.65
N GLU A 56 9.20 13.54 25.52
CA GLU A 56 8.12 14.31 26.15
C GLU A 56 7.76 15.57 25.34
N SER A 57 8.73 16.16 24.62
CA SER A 57 8.53 17.34 23.78
C SER A 57 8.94 17.10 22.32
N PHE A 58 8.36 17.87 21.39
CA PHE A 58 8.88 17.98 20.03
C PHE A 58 10.28 18.63 19.99
N GLY A 59 10.62 19.45 20.99
CA GLY A 59 11.94 20.09 21.10
C GLY A 59 13.09 19.12 21.40
N ASP A 60 12.78 17.91 21.87
CA ASP A 60 13.76 16.86 22.16
C ASP A 60 14.15 16.04 20.90
N MET A 61 13.52 16.35 19.76
CA MET A 61 13.67 15.61 18.50
C MET A 61 14.61 16.34 17.53
N ASP A 62 15.43 15.58 16.80
CA ASP A 62 16.19 16.11 15.65
C ASP A 62 15.24 16.40 14.48
N MET A 63 14.66 17.60 14.47
CA MET A 63 13.76 18.10 13.44
C MET A 63 14.12 19.53 13.02
N PRO A 64 13.96 19.89 11.74
CA PRO A 64 14.13 21.26 11.27
C PRO A 64 13.30 22.27 12.08
N GLU A 65 13.95 23.35 12.53
CA GLU A 65 13.33 24.41 13.36
C GLU A 65 12.05 24.99 12.73
N ALA A 66 11.97 25.02 11.39
CA ALA A 66 10.76 25.43 10.67
C ALA A 66 9.55 24.52 10.91
N LEU A 67 9.75 23.20 11.11
CA LEU A 67 8.67 22.28 11.50
C LEU A 67 8.23 22.54 12.94
N LEU A 68 9.17 22.74 13.87
CA LEU A 68 8.88 23.07 15.27
C LEU A 68 8.07 24.37 15.41
N LYS A 69 8.49 25.43 14.69
CA LYS A 69 7.76 26.70 14.60
C LYS A 69 6.36 26.52 14.00
N THR A 70 6.21 25.65 13.00
CA THR A 70 4.90 25.37 12.37
C THR A 70 3.99 24.57 13.30
N LEU A 71 4.50 23.57 14.03
CA LEU A 71 3.74 22.82 15.04
C LEU A 71 3.16 23.76 16.10
N ALA A 72 3.99 24.63 16.69
CA ALA A 72 3.54 25.64 17.63
C ALA A 72 2.49 26.60 17.02
N ALA A 73 2.71 27.07 15.78
CA ALA A 73 1.76 27.94 15.07
C ALA A 73 0.44 27.25 14.65
N GLN A 74 0.40 25.92 14.62
CA GLN A 74 -0.82 25.10 14.43
C GLN A 74 -1.45 24.68 15.76
N GLY A 75 -0.93 25.11 16.91
CA GLY A 75 -1.42 24.74 18.23
C GLY A 75 -1.03 23.31 18.68
N VAL A 76 -0.09 22.67 17.97
CA VAL A 76 0.39 21.31 18.26
C VAL A 76 1.65 21.41 19.13
N THR A 77 1.48 21.64 20.42
CA THR A 77 2.59 21.93 21.35
C THR A 77 3.25 20.68 21.95
N GLU A 78 2.50 19.60 22.14
CA GLU A 78 2.96 18.36 22.79
C GLU A 78 2.71 17.14 21.88
N PRO A 79 3.63 16.16 21.83
CA PRO A 79 3.48 14.97 21.00
C PRO A 79 2.43 14.02 21.59
N PHE A 80 1.46 13.60 20.77
CA PHE A 80 0.51 12.55 21.18
C PHE A 80 1.26 11.22 21.41
N PRO A 81 0.77 10.27 22.23
CA PRO A 81 1.54 9.08 22.62
C PRO A 81 2.11 8.24 21.46
N ILE A 82 1.42 8.15 20.32
CA ILE A 82 1.95 7.45 19.13
C ILE A 82 3.07 8.26 18.45
N GLN A 83 3.01 9.59 18.47
CA GLN A 83 4.03 10.49 17.94
C GLN A 83 5.29 10.40 18.81
N ALA A 84 5.15 10.55 20.13
CA ALA A 84 6.22 10.39 21.11
C ALA A 84 6.98 9.07 20.94
N ALA A 85 6.26 7.95 20.79
CA ALA A 85 6.86 6.62 20.65
C ALA A 85 7.48 6.32 19.27
N THR A 86 6.99 6.92 18.18
CA THR A 86 7.44 6.60 16.82
C THR A 86 8.42 7.60 16.22
N LEU A 87 8.27 8.90 16.49
CA LEU A 87 9.08 9.96 15.87
C LEU A 87 10.59 9.79 16.08
N PRO A 88 11.12 9.46 17.29
CA PRO A 88 12.55 9.22 17.46
C PRO A 88 13.09 8.13 16.53
N ASN A 89 12.32 7.04 16.35
CA ASN A 89 12.73 5.91 15.52
C ASN A 89 12.60 6.21 14.01
N SER A 90 11.54 6.90 13.57
CA SER A 90 11.35 7.25 12.15
C SER A 90 12.27 8.39 11.68
N LEU A 91 12.61 9.34 12.56
CA LEU A 91 13.64 10.37 12.31
C LEU A 91 15.03 9.74 12.19
N ALA A 92 15.36 8.78 13.07
CA ALA A 92 16.55 7.94 12.94
C ALA A 92 16.53 6.98 11.72
N GLY A 93 15.49 7.05 10.88
CA GLY A 93 15.39 6.32 9.63
C GLY A 93 15.12 4.82 9.75
N ARG A 94 14.61 4.36 10.90
CA ARG A 94 14.27 2.96 11.16
C ARG A 94 12.88 2.62 10.63
N ASP A 95 12.74 1.41 10.08
CA ASP A 95 11.44 0.84 9.76
C ASP A 95 10.63 0.57 11.04
N LEU A 96 9.31 0.82 11.00
CA LEU A 96 8.42 0.63 12.13
C LEU A 96 6.98 0.32 11.69
N LEU A 97 6.21 -0.32 12.57
CA LEU A 97 4.77 -0.54 12.42
C LEU A 97 4.03 0.24 13.53
N GLY A 98 3.45 1.38 13.18
CA GLY A 98 2.71 2.25 14.11
C GLY A 98 1.22 1.89 14.17
N ARG A 99 0.77 1.24 15.25
CA ARG A 99 -0.66 0.95 15.47
C ARG A 99 -1.28 1.93 16.47
N GLY A 100 -2.34 2.62 16.07
CA GLY A 100 -3.08 3.54 16.92
C GLY A 100 -4.50 3.80 16.39
N ARG A 101 -5.44 4.12 17.29
CA ARG A 101 -6.85 4.41 16.94
C ARG A 101 -6.97 5.65 16.03
N THR A 102 -8.08 5.78 15.31
CA THR A 102 -8.43 7.01 14.58
C THR A 102 -8.35 8.23 15.51
N GLY A 103 -7.82 9.35 15.02
CA GLY A 103 -7.57 10.55 15.82
C GLY A 103 -6.35 10.50 16.75
N SER A 104 -5.58 9.38 16.80
CA SER A 104 -4.36 9.29 17.63
C SER A 104 -3.16 10.10 17.12
N GLY A 105 -3.26 10.79 15.97
CA GLY A 105 -2.19 11.62 15.42
C GLY A 105 -1.21 10.91 14.47
N LYS A 106 -1.53 9.69 14.02
CA LYS A 106 -0.73 8.89 13.05
C LYS A 106 -0.17 9.72 11.88
N THR A 107 -1.02 10.54 11.26
CA THR A 107 -0.69 11.30 10.03
C THR A 107 0.46 12.28 10.23
N LEU A 108 0.51 12.97 11.38
CA LEU A 108 1.67 13.81 11.73
C LEU A 108 2.86 12.98 12.22
N ALA A 109 2.62 11.82 12.87
CA ALA A 109 3.70 10.93 13.31
C ALA A 109 4.57 10.41 12.15
N PHE A 110 3.97 9.95 11.05
CA PHE A 110 4.75 9.62 9.85
C PHE A 110 5.14 10.87 9.06
N GLY A 111 4.25 11.86 8.99
CA GLY A 111 4.41 13.04 8.15
C GLY A 111 5.58 13.94 8.56
N LEU A 112 5.73 14.24 9.84
CA LEU A 112 6.83 15.07 10.34
C LEU A 112 8.19 14.41 10.09
N ALA A 113 8.32 13.11 10.35
CA ALA A 113 9.56 12.38 10.08
C ALA A 113 9.89 12.26 8.58
N LEU A 114 8.87 12.03 7.74
CA LEU A 114 9.01 12.02 6.28
C LEU A 114 9.48 13.39 5.77
N LEU A 115 8.88 14.48 6.24
CA LEU A 115 9.23 15.84 5.85
C LEU A 115 10.62 16.24 6.37
N ALA A 116 10.95 15.95 7.63
CA ALA A 116 12.25 16.23 8.23
C ALA A 116 13.39 15.55 7.46
N ARG A 117 13.26 14.24 7.17
CA ARG A 117 14.25 13.46 6.41
C ARG A 117 14.28 13.75 4.90
N THR A 118 13.32 14.54 4.39
CA THR A 118 13.29 15.00 2.99
C THR A 118 13.71 16.47 2.86
N ALA A 119 13.74 17.24 3.95
CA ALA A 119 14.09 18.66 3.96
C ALA A 119 15.48 18.91 3.33
N GLY A 120 15.61 20.05 2.62
CA GLY A 120 16.84 20.41 1.90
C GLY A 120 17.10 19.61 0.60
N ARG A 121 16.49 18.44 0.41
CA ARG A 121 16.55 17.67 -0.84
C ARG A 121 15.51 18.19 -1.85
N ARG A 122 15.74 17.98 -3.15
CA ARG A 122 14.81 18.34 -4.23
C ARG A 122 14.59 17.19 -5.20
N ALA A 123 13.34 16.99 -5.60
CA ALA A 123 12.93 15.98 -6.57
C ALA A 123 13.29 16.40 -7.99
N GLN A 124 13.82 15.44 -8.75
CA GLN A 124 13.96 15.58 -10.20
C GLN A 124 12.56 15.50 -10.87
N PRO A 125 12.40 15.94 -12.12
CA PRO A 125 11.18 15.72 -12.87
C PRO A 125 10.75 14.24 -12.83
N LYS A 126 9.49 13.98 -12.49
CA LYS A 126 8.86 12.66 -12.37
C LYS A 126 9.35 11.75 -11.22
N ALA A 127 10.43 12.09 -10.52
CA ALA A 127 11.04 11.24 -9.49
C ALA A 127 10.90 11.80 -8.07
N PRO A 128 9.85 11.43 -7.30
CA PRO A 128 9.68 11.81 -5.91
C PRO A 128 10.72 11.15 -4.97
N LEU A 129 10.92 11.78 -3.80
CA LEU A 129 11.91 11.34 -2.81
C LEU A 129 11.28 10.53 -1.67
N ALA A 130 9.98 10.74 -1.43
CA ALA A 130 9.17 10.04 -0.46
C ALA A 130 7.75 9.77 -0.99
N LEU A 131 7.17 8.63 -0.59
CA LEU A 131 5.87 8.14 -1.03
C LEU A 131 4.96 7.84 0.18
N VAL A 132 3.71 8.27 0.13
CA VAL A 132 2.64 7.84 1.02
C VAL A 132 1.57 7.16 0.18
N LEU A 133 1.33 5.87 0.43
CA LEU A 133 0.23 5.12 -0.14
C LEU A 133 -0.96 5.08 0.82
N VAL A 134 -2.16 5.24 0.26
CA VAL A 134 -3.44 5.25 0.97
C VAL A 134 -4.52 4.53 0.14
N PRO A 135 -5.52 3.89 0.76
CA PRO A 135 -6.53 3.12 0.02
C PRO A 135 -7.55 3.99 -0.72
N THR A 136 -7.86 5.21 -0.25
CA THR A 136 -8.92 6.06 -0.82
C THR A 136 -8.44 7.43 -1.28
N ARG A 137 -9.23 8.07 -2.16
CA ARG A 137 -8.91 9.39 -2.73
C ARG A 137 -9.06 10.50 -1.67
N GLU A 138 -10.01 10.27 -0.77
CA GLU A 138 -10.45 11.13 0.30
C GLU A 138 -9.38 11.16 1.40
N LEU A 139 -8.81 10.00 1.76
CA LEU A 139 -7.63 9.92 2.63
C LEU A 139 -6.40 10.58 1.99
N ALA A 140 -6.18 10.43 0.68
CA ALA A 140 -5.07 11.08 -0.01
C ALA A 140 -5.14 12.62 0.07
N GLN A 141 -6.36 13.17 -0.02
CA GLN A 141 -6.60 14.60 0.15
C GLN A 141 -6.38 15.02 1.60
N GLN A 142 -6.97 14.31 2.57
CA GLN A 142 -6.79 14.58 4.01
C GLN A 142 -5.32 14.54 4.45
N VAL A 143 -4.54 13.57 3.98
CA VAL A 143 -3.09 13.49 4.24
C VAL A 143 -2.34 14.64 3.56
N THR A 144 -2.67 14.98 2.31
CA THR A 144 -2.05 16.14 1.64
C THR A 144 -2.31 17.43 2.40
N ASP A 145 -3.56 17.68 2.80
CA ASP A 145 -3.97 18.91 3.48
C ASP A 145 -3.36 19.02 4.89
N ALA A 146 -3.32 17.90 5.63
CA ALA A 146 -2.68 17.84 6.95
C ALA A 146 -1.16 18.08 6.90
N LEU A 147 -0.49 17.74 5.80
CA LEU A 147 0.96 17.91 5.65
C LEU A 147 1.37 19.19 4.92
N ALA A 148 0.45 19.86 4.22
CA ALA A 148 0.75 21.04 3.40
C ALA A 148 1.38 22.23 4.18
N PRO A 149 0.96 22.60 5.41
CA PRO A 149 1.61 23.68 6.16
C PRO A 149 3.08 23.35 6.48
N TYR A 150 3.31 22.13 6.97
CA TYR A 150 4.62 21.63 7.36
C TYR A 150 5.57 21.51 6.16
N ALA A 151 5.09 20.95 5.03
CA ALA A 151 5.88 20.84 3.81
C ALA A 151 6.25 22.22 3.22
N THR A 152 5.33 23.19 3.31
CA THR A 152 5.61 24.58 2.91
C THR A 152 6.74 25.18 3.75
N ALA A 153 6.72 24.97 5.07
CA ALA A 153 7.74 25.48 5.99
C ALA A 153 9.16 24.94 5.71
N VAL A 154 9.30 23.74 5.15
CA VAL A 154 10.59 23.16 4.72
C VAL A 154 10.82 23.21 3.19
N ASN A 155 10.04 23.99 2.44
CA ASN A 155 10.15 24.15 0.98
C ASN A 155 10.13 22.81 0.21
N LEU A 156 9.22 21.91 0.60
CA LEU A 156 8.96 20.63 -0.06
C LEU A 156 7.61 20.68 -0.78
N ARG A 157 7.55 20.15 -2.00
CA ARG A 157 6.32 20.10 -2.81
C ARG A 157 5.63 18.76 -2.62
N ILE A 158 4.37 18.78 -2.20
CA ILE A 158 3.50 17.59 -2.20
C ILE A 158 2.74 17.52 -3.53
N ALA A 159 2.57 16.32 -4.08
CA ALA A 159 1.63 16.03 -5.17
C ALA A 159 0.67 14.90 -4.78
N THR A 160 -0.62 15.05 -5.13
CA THR A 160 -1.68 14.06 -4.85
C THR A 160 -2.07 13.32 -6.14
N VAL A 161 -1.94 11.99 -6.14
CA VAL A 161 -2.10 11.13 -7.33
C VAL A 161 -3.20 10.09 -7.09
N VAL A 162 -4.41 10.42 -7.57
CA VAL A 162 -5.64 9.67 -7.30
C VAL A 162 -6.54 9.48 -8.51
N GLY A 163 -7.32 8.40 -8.50
CA GLY A 163 -8.34 8.12 -9.50
C GLY A 163 -9.42 9.22 -9.60
N GLY A 164 -10.24 9.18 -10.65
CA GLY A 164 -11.32 10.14 -10.90
C GLY A 164 -10.89 11.57 -11.25
N MET A 165 -9.61 11.92 -11.10
CA MET A 165 -9.05 13.23 -11.51
C MET A 165 -8.31 13.14 -12.85
N SER A 166 -8.14 14.29 -13.51
CA SER A 166 -7.42 14.41 -14.79
C SER A 166 -5.97 13.94 -14.66
N ILE A 167 -5.63 12.84 -15.33
CA ILE A 167 -4.29 12.25 -15.31
C ILE A 167 -3.24 13.22 -15.84
N ASN A 168 -3.54 13.98 -16.90
CA ASN A 168 -2.62 14.99 -17.47
C ASN A 168 -2.25 16.09 -16.47
N ARG A 169 -3.14 16.45 -15.52
CA ARG A 169 -2.81 17.40 -14.44
C ARG A 169 -1.86 16.78 -13.41
N GLN A 170 -1.98 15.48 -13.14
CA GLN A 170 -1.09 14.73 -12.25
C GLN A 170 0.29 14.50 -12.90
N SER A 171 0.35 14.02 -14.15
CA SER A 171 1.58 13.96 -14.96
C SER A 171 2.27 15.33 -15.03
N GLY A 172 1.51 16.40 -15.25
CA GLY A 172 2.01 17.77 -15.28
C GLY A 172 2.55 18.27 -13.94
N ALA A 173 2.05 17.75 -12.81
CA ALA A 173 2.58 18.04 -11.48
C ALA A 173 3.89 17.27 -11.23
N LEU A 174 3.91 15.95 -11.46
CA LEU A 174 5.11 15.13 -11.33
C LEU A 174 6.24 15.62 -12.24
N ARG A 175 5.95 16.05 -13.47
CA ARG A 175 6.94 16.64 -14.40
C ARG A 175 7.58 17.94 -13.89
N ARG A 176 6.97 18.67 -12.95
CA ARG A 176 7.63 19.81 -12.27
C ARG A 176 8.58 19.36 -11.16
N GLY A 177 8.54 18.09 -10.76
CA GLY A 177 9.12 17.56 -9.53
C GLY A 177 8.19 17.78 -8.34
N ALA A 178 8.06 16.75 -7.50
CA ALA A 178 7.38 16.80 -6.21
C ALA A 178 8.19 15.96 -5.23
N GLU A 179 8.67 16.57 -4.14
CA GLU A 179 9.49 15.87 -3.15
C GLU A 179 8.71 14.77 -2.41
N VAL A 180 7.43 15.01 -2.15
CA VAL A 180 6.51 14.06 -1.51
C VAL A 180 5.36 13.72 -2.45
N LEU A 181 5.07 12.43 -2.59
CA LEU A 181 3.95 11.93 -3.37
C LEU A 181 2.94 11.22 -2.46
N VAL A 182 1.69 11.67 -2.44
CA VAL A 182 0.57 11.00 -1.76
C VAL A 182 -0.33 10.37 -2.82
N ALA A 183 -0.54 9.05 -2.79
CA ALA A 183 -1.17 8.36 -3.91
C ALA A 183 -2.05 7.15 -3.54
N THR A 184 -3.10 6.93 -4.33
CA THR A 184 -3.81 5.63 -4.35
C THR A 184 -3.11 4.67 -5.32
N PRO A 185 -2.85 3.40 -4.96
CA PRO A 185 -2.03 2.47 -5.73
C PRO A 185 -2.37 2.37 -7.23
N GLY A 186 -3.66 2.25 -7.60
CA GLY A 186 -4.08 2.09 -8.99
C GLY A 186 -3.65 3.26 -9.90
N ARG A 187 -3.92 4.51 -9.49
CA ARG A 187 -3.50 5.69 -10.27
C ARG A 187 -1.99 5.94 -10.20
N LEU A 188 -1.31 5.50 -9.15
CA LEU A 188 0.16 5.53 -9.16
C LEU A 188 0.70 4.60 -10.26
N LYS A 189 0.17 3.37 -10.35
CA LYS A 189 0.51 2.42 -11.41
C LYS A 189 0.23 2.98 -12.81
N ASP A 190 -0.94 3.60 -13.03
CA ASP A 190 -1.27 4.26 -14.32
C ASP A 190 -0.18 5.23 -14.79
N LEU A 191 0.47 5.95 -13.86
CA LEU A 191 1.51 6.94 -14.17
C LEU A 191 2.89 6.31 -14.33
N ILE A 192 3.21 5.25 -13.59
CA ILE A 192 4.45 4.47 -13.77
C ILE A 192 4.44 3.76 -15.12
N ASP A 193 3.33 3.11 -15.49
CA ASP A 193 3.14 2.43 -16.78
C ASP A 193 3.26 3.38 -17.98
N ARG A 194 3.03 4.68 -17.77
CA ARG A 194 3.19 5.77 -18.77
C ARG A 194 4.58 6.41 -18.77
N GLY A 195 5.46 6.03 -17.85
CA GLY A 195 6.72 6.73 -17.59
C GLY A 195 6.54 8.17 -17.13
N ASP A 196 5.41 8.51 -16.50
CA ASP A 196 5.11 9.82 -15.89
C ASP A 196 5.45 9.90 -14.40
N ALA A 197 5.72 8.76 -13.76
CA ALA A 197 6.30 8.63 -12.44
C ALA A 197 7.48 7.63 -12.46
N ASP A 198 8.58 7.96 -11.78
CA ASP A 198 9.68 7.03 -11.53
C ASP A 198 9.93 6.96 -10.01
N LEU A 199 9.88 5.77 -9.42
CA LEU A 199 10.09 5.59 -7.98
C LEU A 199 11.55 5.31 -7.60
N SER A 200 12.51 5.36 -8.55
CA SER A 200 13.93 5.08 -8.30
C SER A 200 14.59 5.95 -7.23
N GLN A 201 14.03 7.14 -6.96
CA GLN A 201 14.53 8.09 -5.95
C GLN A 201 13.78 8.02 -4.61
N VAL A 202 12.75 7.18 -4.50
CA VAL A 202 11.97 7.03 -3.26
C VAL A 202 12.82 6.34 -2.20
N SER A 203 13.01 7.05 -1.10
CA SER A 203 13.88 6.67 0.02
C SER A 203 13.13 6.58 1.36
N ILE A 204 11.84 6.88 1.35
CA ILE A 204 10.91 6.80 2.48
C ILE A 204 9.55 6.40 1.90
N THR A 205 8.97 5.31 2.37
CA THR A 205 7.62 4.86 1.99
C THR A 205 6.76 4.70 3.22
N VAL A 206 5.54 5.22 3.16
CA VAL A 206 4.51 5.06 4.19
C VAL A 206 3.33 4.31 3.59
N LEU A 207 2.81 3.35 4.34
CA LEU A 207 1.57 2.63 4.07
C LEU A 207 0.58 3.00 5.18
N ASP A 208 -0.40 3.86 4.92
CA ASP A 208 -1.44 4.19 5.91
C ASP A 208 -2.73 3.39 5.64
N GLU A 209 -3.43 3.02 6.71
CA GLU A 209 -4.51 2.00 6.69
C GLU A 209 -4.02 0.69 6.00
N ALA A 210 -2.82 0.24 6.36
CA ALA A 210 -2.11 -0.89 5.72
C ALA A 210 -2.77 -2.27 5.93
N ASP A 211 -3.82 -2.36 6.75
CA ASP A 211 -4.73 -3.50 6.86
C ASP A 211 -5.81 -3.54 5.75
N GLN A 212 -5.84 -2.51 4.88
CA GLN A 212 -6.80 -2.34 3.77
C GLN A 212 -6.12 -2.21 2.39
N MET A 213 -4.79 -2.42 2.28
CA MET A 213 -4.00 -2.21 1.06
C MET A 213 -3.31 -3.47 0.52
#